data_AF-A0A7S2I1G6-F1
#
_entry.id   AF-A0A7S2I1G6-F1
#
_cell.length_a   1.000
_cell.length_b   1.000
_cell.length_c   1.000
_cell.angle_alpha   90.00
_cell.angle_beta   90.00
_cell.angle_gamma   90.00
#
_symmetry.space_group_name_H-M   'P 1'
#
loop_
_entity.id
_entity.type
_entity.pdbx_description
1 polymer ?
#
loop_
_entity_poly.entity_id
_entity_poly.type
_entity_poly.pdbx_seq_one_letter_code
_entity_poly.pdbx_strand_id
1 'polypeptide(L)'
;HNAARWGAGGPAVRAALAAFPDAAKISSKGGYEALHLAAMGGHTNAVSAIIEVYPEGALKKDNNGRTPLDEAREGSSPEHEAIVQLFLALPGLREADEAEQ
;
A
#
# COMPACT_ATOMS: atom_id res chain seq x y z
N HIS A 1 7.98 -6.99 3.61
CA HIS A 1 6.98 -7.74 2.82
C HIS A 1 6.09 -8.68 3.62
N ASN A 2 6.61 -9.66 4.38
CA ASN A 2 5.75 -10.66 5.06
C ASN A 2 4.67 -10.05 5.97
N ALA A 3 5.02 -9.04 6.77
CA ALA A 3 4.06 -8.34 7.64
C ALA A 3 2.92 -7.69 6.84
N ALA A 4 3.24 -7.06 5.69
CA ALA A 4 2.24 -6.46 4.81
C ALA A 4 1.40 -7.52 4.08
N ARG A 5 2.04 -8.55 3.53
CA ARG A 5 1.39 -9.61 2.73
C ARG A 5 0.37 -10.42 3.51
N TRP A 6 0.67 -10.71 4.77
CA TRP A 6 -0.17 -11.56 5.63
C TRP A 6 -1.03 -10.76 6.62
N GLY A 7 -1.09 -9.43 6.47
CA GLY A 7 -1.96 -8.59 7.30
C GLY A 7 -1.57 -8.56 8.77
N ALA A 8 -0.27 -8.54 9.07
CA ALA A 8 0.18 -8.34 10.44
C ALA A 8 -0.44 -7.06 11.00
N GLY A 9 -0.85 -7.10 12.27
CA GLY A 9 -1.50 -5.96 12.91
C GLY A 9 -0.65 -4.69 12.84
N GLY A 10 -1.30 -3.53 12.76
CA GLY A 10 -0.64 -2.22 12.66
C GLY A 10 0.53 -2.01 13.64
N PRO A 11 0.46 -2.46 14.92
CA PRO A 11 1.59 -2.38 15.84
C PRO A 11 2.83 -3.16 15.38
N ALA A 12 2.68 -4.36 14.81
CA ALA A 12 3.79 -5.17 14.32
C ALA A 12 4.43 -4.53 13.08
N VAL A 13 3.60 -4.00 12.18
CA VAL A 13 4.06 -3.25 11.00
C VAL A 13 4.82 -2.00 11.44
N ARG A 14 4.27 -1.21 12.35
CA ARG A 14 4.95 -0.02 12.91
C ARG A 14 6.25 -0.37 13.62
N ALA A 15 6.27 -1.44 14.42
CA ALA A 15 7.50 -1.88 15.08
C ALA A 15 8.59 -2.26 14.06
N ALA A 16 8.22 -2.96 12.98
CA ALA A 16 9.16 -3.29 11.92
C ALA A 16 9.70 -2.04 11.20
N LEU A 17 8.84 -1.05 10.92
CA LEU A 17 9.24 0.19 10.26
C LEU A 17 10.02 1.12 11.21
N ALA A 18 9.75 1.08 12.51
CA ALA A 18 10.54 1.80 13.51
C ALA A 18 11.96 1.22 13.63
N ALA A 19 12.09 -0.11 13.58
CA ALA A 19 13.40 -0.77 13.59
C ALA A 19 14.13 -0.62 12.25
N PHE A 20 13.40 -0.63 11.14
CA PHE A 20 13.94 -0.59 9.78
C PHE A 20 13.09 0.34 8.89
N PRO A 21 13.33 1.67 8.93
CA PRO A 21 12.51 2.65 8.21
C PRO A 21 12.47 2.42 6.70
N ASP A 22 13.58 2.01 6.11
CA ASP A 22 13.67 1.77 4.67
C ASP A 22 13.01 0.46 4.23
N ALA A 23 12.56 -0.40 5.16
CA ALA A 23 11.94 -1.68 4.82
C ALA A 23 10.62 -1.53 4.06
N ALA A 24 9.93 -0.38 4.18
CA ALA A 24 8.74 -0.07 3.38
C ALA A 24 9.07 0.12 1.88
N LYS A 25 10.26 0.66 1.58
CA LYS A 25 10.72 1.06 0.23
C LYS A 25 11.39 -0.07 -0.54
N ILE A 26 11.67 -1.20 0.13
CA ILE A 26 12.30 -2.35 -0.52
C ILE A 26 11.26 -2.97 -1.48
N SER A 27 11.63 -3.11 -2.74
CA SER A 27 10.82 -3.80 -3.74
C SER A 27 11.17 -5.29 -3.83
N SER A 28 10.15 -6.11 -4.10
CA SER A 28 10.32 -7.52 -4.49
C SER A 28 10.83 -7.61 -5.94
N LYS A 29 11.11 -8.84 -6.42
CA LYS A 29 11.50 -9.08 -7.81
C LYS A 29 10.50 -8.55 -8.84
N GLY A 30 9.22 -8.47 -8.48
CA GLY A 30 8.16 -7.89 -9.31
C GLY A 30 7.97 -6.38 -9.16
N GLY A 31 8.83 -5.68 -8.42
CA GLY A 31 8.65 -4.25 -8.11
C GLY A 31 7.73 -3.99 -6.91
N TYR A 32 7.04 -5.01 -6.39
CA TYR A 32 6.15 -4.86 -5.23
C TYR A 32 6.86 -4.38 -3.97
N GLU A 33 6.54 -3.16 -3.56
CA GLU A 33 6.86 -2.64 -2.22
C GLU A 33 5.85 -3.15 -1.17
N ALA A 34 6.09 -2.85 0.10
CA ALA A 34 5.23 -3.30 1.19
C ALA A 34 3.76 -2.87 1.00
N LEU A 35 3.54 -1.65 0.49
CA LEU A 35 2.20 -1.10 0.33
C LEU A 35 1.38 -1.83 -0.74
N HIS A 36 2.00 -2.27 -1.85
CA HIS A 36 1.33 -3.09 -2.86
C HIS A 36 0.79 -4.38 -2.26
N LEU A 37 1.61 -5.08 -1.46
CA LEU A 37 1.23 -6.36 -0.86
C LEU A 37 0.13 -6.19 0.20
N ALA A 38 0.14 -5.08 0.94
CA ALA A 38 -0.92 -4.78 1.90
C ALA A 38 -2.25 -4.46 1.20
N ALA A 39 -2.19 -3.67 0.11
CA ALA A 39 -3.35 -3.29 -0.69
C ALA A 39 -3.97 -4.49 -1.41
N MET A 40 -3.15 -5.28 -2.11
CA MET A 40 -3.54 -6.53 -2.79
C MET A 40 -4.20 -7.54 -1.83
N GLY A 41 -3.79 -7.53 -0.56
CA GLY A 41 -4.32 -8.43 0.47
C GLY A 41 -5.55 -7.92 1.20
N GLY A 42 -6.01 -6.69 0.94
CA GLY A 42 -7.10 -6.08 1.70
C GLY A 42 -6.72 -5.75 3.16
N HIS A 43 -5.44 -5.56 3.46
CA HIS A 43 -4.96 -5.42 4.85
C HIS A 43 -5.00 -3.96 5.32
N THR A 44 -6.19 -3.42 5.58
CA THR A 44 -6.39 -1.99 5.90
C THR A 44 -5.49 -1.49 7.03
N ASN A 45 -5.32 -2.27 8.10
CA ASN A 45 -4.45 -1.90 9.23
C ASN A 45 -2.97 -1.77 8.83
N ALA A 46 -2.49 -2.63 7.93
CA ALA A 46 -1.13 -2.56 7.43
C ALA A 46 -0.97 -1.39 6.45
N VAL A 47 -1.97 -1.17 5.58
CA VAL A 47 -2.01 -0.02 4.66
C VAL A 47 -1.92 1.29 5.44
N SER A 48 -2.79 1.51 6.44
CA SER A 48 -2.76 2.73 7.26
C SER A 48 -1.43 2.92 7.96
N ALA A 49 -0.89 1.87 8.58
CA ALA A 49 0.40 1.94 9.28
C ALA A 49 1.58 2.26 8.35
N ILE A 50 1.56 1.77 7.10
CA ILE A 50 2.61 2.05 6.12
C ILE A 50 2.48 3.47 5.58
N ILE A 51 1.27 3.95 5.27
CA ILE A 51 1.04 5.31 4.75
C ILE A 51 1.40 6.37 5.79
N GLU A 52 1.17 6.11 7.08
CA GLU A 52 1.58 7.00 8.17
C GLU A 52 3.08 7.33 8.14
N VAL A 53 3.93 6.42 7.65
CA VAL A 53 5.40 6.59 7.62
C VAL A 53 5.97 6.76 6.21
N TYR A 54 5.25 6.32 5.20
CA TYR A 54 5.70 6.26 3.81
C TYR A 54 4.52 6.56 2.85
N PRO A 55 3.97 7.79 2.90
CA PRO A 55 2.81 8.18 2.09
C PRO A 55 3.12 8.21 0.59
N GLU A 56 4.34 8.56 0.20
CA GLU A 56 4.78 8.60 -1.20
C GLU A 56 4.83 7.21 -1.85
N GLY A 57 4.85 6.15 -1.04
CA GLY A 57 4.72 4.77 -1.49
C GLY A 57 3.42 4.49 -2.23
N ALA A 58 2.37 5.27 -1.98
CA ALA A 58 1.06 5.09 -2.61
C ALA A 58 1.08 5.40 -4.11
N LEU A 59 2.07 6.18 -4.58
CA LEU A 59 2.27 6.54 -5.99
C LEU A 59 3.30 5.66 -6.71
N LYS A 60 3.96 4.73 -5.99
CA LYS A 60 4.99 3.88 -6.58
C LYS A 60 4.35 2.87 -7.50
N LYS A 61 4.94 2.70 -8.68
CA LYS A 61 4.54 1.69 -9.65
C LYS A 61 5.43 0.46 -9.50
N ASP A 62 4.83 -0.71 -9.57
CA ASP A 62 5.54 -1.99 -9.70
C ASP A 62 6.12 -2.17 -11.12
N ASN A 63 6.69 -3.34 -11.41
CA ASN A 63 7.26 -3.61 -12.74
C ASN A 63 6.21 -3.73 -13.85
N ASN A 64 4.93 -3.89 -13.49
CA ASN A 64 3.80 -3.91 -14.41
C ASN A 64 3.18 -2.52 -14.60
N GLY A 65 3.73 -1.48 -13.95
CA GLY A 65 3.20 -0.13 -13.99
C GLY A 65 2.00 0.09 -13.06
N ARG A 66 1.68 -0.87 -12.18
CA ARG A 66 0.54 -0.79 -11.27
C ARG A 66 0.93 -0.13 -9.95
N THR A 67 0.05 0.70 -9.44
CA THR A 67 0.14 1.32 -8.12
C THR A 67 -0.49 0.43 -7.04
N PRO A 68 -0.25 0.68 -5.75
CA PRO A 68 -1.01 0.04 -4.68
C PRO A 68 -2.53 0.27 -4.78
N LEU A 69 -2.99 1.39 -5.36
CA LEU A 69 -4.41 1.63 -5.62
C LEU A 69 -4.97 0.65 -6.65
N ASP A 70 -4.22 0.39 -7.73
CA ASP A 70 -4.62 -0.58 -8.75
C ASP A 70 -4.74 -1.98 -8.14
N GLU A 71 -3.80 -2.35 -7.28
CA GLU A 71 -3.86 -3.62 -6.55
C GLU A 71 -5.07 -3.70 -5.61
N ALA A 72 -5.44 -2.60 -4.96
CA ALA A 72 -6.64 -2.56 -4.11
C ALA A 72 -7.94 -2.76 -4.92
N ARG A 73 -8.01 -2.20 -6.13
CA ARG A 73 -9.20 -2.26 -7.00
C ARG A 73 -9.48 -3.65 -7.56
N GLU A 74 -8.47 -4.50 -7.67
CA GLU A 74 -8.64 -5.89 -8.12
C GLU A 74 -9.36 -6.76 -7.08
N GLY A 75 -9.38 -6.33 -5.81
CA GLY A 75 -10.10 -7.02 -4.76
C GLY A 75 -11.56 -6.58 -4.68
N SER A 76 -12.40 -7.45 -4.11
CA SER A 76 -13.86 -7.22 -4.00
C SER A 76 -14.39 -7.24 -2.57
N SER A 77 -13.50 -7.17 -1.57
CA SER A 77 -13.90 -7.21 -0.17
C SER A 77 -14.14 -5.80 0.40
N PRO A 78 -14.92 -5.65 1.48
CA PRO A 78 -15.14 -4.35 2.12
C PRO A 78 -13.84 -3.65 2.54
N GLU A 79 -12.81 -4.44 2.87
CA GLU A 79 -11.49 -3.92 3.22
C GLU A 79 -10.76 -3.30 2.03
N HIS A 80 -10.94 -3.86 0.82
CA HIS A 80 -10.39 -3.29 -0.42
C HIS A 80 -11.07 -1.96 -0.75
N GLU A 81 -12.40 -1.89 -0.63
CA GLU A 81 -13.14 -0.63 -0.79
C GLU A 81 -12.64 0.43 0.20
N ALA A 82 -12.47 0.07 1.48
CA ALA A 82 -11.94 0.98 2.48
C ALA A 82 -10.52 1.48 2.13
N ILE A 83 -9.68 0.62 1.57
CA ILE A 83 -8.33 0.98 1.12
C ILE A 83 -8.38 1.92 -0.09
N VAL A 84 -9.26 1.66 -1.07
CA VAL A 84 -9.47 2.56 -2.22
C VAL A 84 -9.88 3.94 -1.73
N GLN A 85 -10.85 4.04 -0.82
CA GLN A 85 -11.27 5.33 -0.24
C GLN A 85 -10.13 6.02 0.51
N LEU A 86 -9.32 5.27 1.26
CA LEU A 86 -8.16 5.81 1.97
C LEU A 86 -7.11 6.37 1.00
N PHE A 87 -6.88 5.67 -0.11
CA PHE A 87 -5.97 6.11 -1.17
C PHE A 87 -6.49 7.34 -1.92
N LEU A 88 -7.77 7.38 -2.29
CA LEU A 88 -8.38 8.54 -2.96
C LEU A 88 -8.48 9.78 -2.05
N ALA A 89 -8.38 9.61 -0.74
CA ALA A 89 -8.25 10.73 0.21
C ALA A 89 -6.83 11.35 0.19
N LEU A 90 -5.83 10.69 -0.41
CA LEU A 90 -4.49 11.26 -0.58
C LEU A 90 -4.48 12.19 -1.80
N PRO A 91 -4.17 13.49 -1.63
CA PRO A 91 -4.33 14.49 -2.70
C PRO A 91 -3.57 14.13 -3.98
N GLY A 92 -2.30 13.72 -3.87
CA GLY A 92 -1.49 13.39 -5.05
C GLY A 92 -1.91 12.10 -5.77
N LEU A 93 -2.54 11.17 -5.07
CA LEU A 93 -2.97 9.90 -5.68
C LEU A 93 -4.31 10.06 -6.40
N ARG A 94 -5.21 10.89 -5.86
CA ARG A 94 -6.45 11.27 -6.54
C ARG A 94 -6.18 11.97 -7.87
N GLU A 95 -5.26 12.94 -7.88
CA GLU A 95 -4.90 13.66 -9.11
C GLU A 95 -4.27 12.73 -10.15
N ALA A 96 -3.38 11.82 -9.71
CA ALA A 96 -2.78 10.82 -10.59
C ALA A 96 -3.84 9.86 -11.17
N ASP A 97 -4.79 9.43 -10.36
CA ASP A 97 -5.89 8.55 -10.77
C ASP A 97 -6.85 9.22 -11.77
N GLU A 98 -7.17 10.50 -11.55
CA GLU A 98 -8.00 11.29 -12.47
C GLU A 98 -7.28 11.57 -13.81
N ALA A 99 -5.94 11.66 -13.81
CA ALA A 99 -5.15 11.92 -15.02
C ALA A 99 -4.93 10.69 -15.91
N GLU A 100 -5.07 9.47 -15.37
CA GLU A 100 -4.91 8.21 -16.11
C GLU A 100 -6.25 7.64 -16.65
N GLN A 101 -7.39 8.27 -16.32
CA GLN A 101 -8.74 7.94 -16.84
C GLN A 101 -9.11 8.76 -18.10
#